data_AF-A0A7Z2YFP2-F1
#
_entry.id   AF-A0A7Z2YFP2-F1
#
_cell.length_a   1.000
_cell.length_b   1.000
_cell.length_c   1.000
_cell.angle_alpha   90.00
_cell.angle_beta   90.00
_cell.angle_gamma   90.00
#
_symmetry.space_group_name_H-M   'P 1'
#
loop_
_entity.id
_entity.type
_entity.pdbx_description
1 polymer ?
#
loop_
_entity_poly.entity_id
_entity_poly.type
_entity_poly.pdbx_seq_one_letter_code
_entity_poly.pdbx_strand_id
1 'polypeptide(L)'
;MEIVEISRDSISEIEHLWCELNELHFIKSDNFKDHYASFSFSDRIEKLLQAELLAVYAAKIGSELVGYCIASVTNDSGEVD
;
A
#
# COMPACT_ATOMS: atom_id res chain seq x y z
N MET A 1 5.96 -0.65 -20.09
CA MET A 1 5.98 -0.56 -18.62
C MET A 1 6.33 0.86 -18.26
N GLU A 2 5.53 1.49 -17.42
CA GLU A 2 5.72 2.86 -16.97
C GLU A 2 5.46 2.95 -15.45
N ILE A 3 5.97 4.00 -14.83
CA ILE A 3 5.64 4.36 -13.44
C ILE A 3 4.71 5.56 -13.51
N VAL A 4 3.57 5.47 -12.86
CA VAL A 4 2.57 6.53 -12.77
C VAL A 4 2.41 6.95 -11.32
N GLU A 5 2.18 8.24 -11.10
CA GLU A 5 1.76 8.75 -9.80
C GLU A 5 0.26 8.47 -9.63
N ILE A 6 -0.10 7.94 -8.46
CA ILE A 6 -1.49 7.75 -8.05
C ILE A 6 -1.85 8.87 -7.08
N SER A 7 -2.89 9.62 -7.40
CA SER A 7 -3.36 10.69 -6.51
C SER A 7 -3.90 10.12 -5.20
N ARG A 8 -3.92 10.96 -4.16
CA ARG A 8 -4.48 10.60 -2.85
C ARG A 8 -5.93 10.09 -2.95
N ASP A 9 -6.73 10.69 -3.83
CA ASP A 9 -8.14 10.31 -4.03
C ASP A 9 -8.31 8.99 -4.79
N SER A 10 -7.25 8.56 -5.50
CA SER A 10 -7.18 7.34 -6.30
C SER A 10 -6.46 6.19 -5.61
N ILE A 11 -6.08 6.33 -4.34
CA ILE A 11 -5.26 5.32 -3.65
C ILE A 11 -5.92 3.95 -3.56
N SER A 12 -7.25 3.85 -3.68
CA SER A 12 -7.96 2.56 -3.75
C SER A 12 -7.61 1.74 -5.00
N GLU A 13 -7.04 2.34 -6.06
CA GLU A 13 -6.65 1.61 -7.27
C GLU A 13 -5.60 0.51 -7.01
N ILE A 14 -4.81 0.63 -5.93
CA ILE A 14 -3.79 -0.36 -5.55
C ILE A 14 -4.31 -1.45 -4.59
N GLU A 15 -5.60 -1.44 -4.22
CA GLU A 15 -6.19 -2.37 -3.23
C GLU A 15 -5.89 -3.83 -3.54
N HIS A 16 -6.09 -4.25 -4.78
CA HIS A 16 -5.87 -5.64 -5.19
C HIS A 16 -4.41 -6.07 -4.96
N LEU A 17 -3.43 -5.24 -5.34
CA LEU A 17 -2.01 -5.52 -5.13
C LEU A 17 -1.65 -5.56 -3.64
N TRP A 18 -2.23 -4.66 -2.85
CA TRP A 18 -2.00 -4.63 -1.41
C TRP A 18 -2.55 -5.88 -0.73
N CYS A 19 -3.77 -6.30 -1.09
CA CYS A 19 -4.39 -7.51 -0.55
C CYS A 19 -3.59 -8.77 -0.90
N GLU A 20 -3.10 -8.90 -2.14
CA GLU A 20 -2.21 -9.99 -2.55
C GLU A 20 -0.90 -10.00 -1.73
N LEU A 21 -0.31 -8.83 -1.48
CA LEU A 21 0.88 -8.71 -0.64
C LEU A 21 0.61 -9.10 0.82
N ASN A 22 -0.52 -8.66 1.37
CA ASN A 22 -0.94 -8.99 2.74
C ASN A 22 -1.17 -10.50 2.91
N GLU A 23 -1.82 -11.16 1.93
CA GLU A 23 -1.97 -12.61 1.92
C GLU A 23 -0.62 -13.33 1.86
N LEU A 24 0.30 -12.85 1.01
CA LEU A 24 1.65 -13.39 0.92
C LEU A 24 2.39 -13.28 2.26
N HIS A 25 2.26 -12.15 2.96
CA HIS A 25 2.82 -11.95 4.28
C HIS A 25 2.17 -12.85 5.33
N PHE A 26 0.85 -13.03 5.31
CA PHE A 26 0.15 -13.96 6.18
C PHE A 26 0.64 -15.41 6.02
N ILE A 27 0.81 -15.86 4.78
CA ILE A 27 1.29 -17.22 4.48
C ILE A 27 2.74 -17.41 4.95
N LYS A 28 3.61 -16.42 4.72
CA LYS A 28 5.06 -16.54 4.96
C LYS A 28 5.51 -16.17 6.36
N SER A 29 4.73 -15.41 7.12
CA SER A 29 5.14 -14.92 8.43
C SER A 29 4.97 -15.99 9.49
N ASP A 30 6.02 -16.30 10.24
CA ASP A 30 5.94 -17.23 11.37
C ASP A 30 5.39 -16.55 12.64
N ASN A 31 5.64 -15.25 12.80
CA ASN A 31 5.39 -14.52 14.05
C ASN A 31 4.28 -13.46 13.97
N PHE A 32 3.84 -13.09 12.76
CA PHE A 32 2.90 -11.96 12.56
C PHE A 32 1.62 -12.37 11.83
N LYS A 33 1.24 -13.66 11.86
CA LYS A 33 0.02 -14.13 11.18
C LYS A 33 -1.24 -13.42 11.68
N ASP A 34 -1.38 -13.27 13.00
CA ASP A 34 -2.55 -12.62 13.59
C ASP A 34 -2.67 -11.15 13.17
N HIS A 35 -1.52 -10.47 13.00
CA HIS A 35 -1.47 -9.12 12.47
C HIS A 35 -2.02 -9.10 11.03
N TYR A 36 -1.43 -9.85 10.10
CA TYR A 36 -1.87 -9.85 8.70
C TYR A 36 -3.30 -10.39 8.50
N ALA A 37 -3.78 -11.26 9.39
CA ALA A 37 -5.16 -11.77 9.34
C ALA A 37 -6.22 -10.71 9.68
N SER A 38 -5.86 -9.74 10.52
CA SER A 38 -6.76 -8.64 10.91
C SER A 38 -6.44 -7.32 10.22
N PHE A 39 -5.33 -7.24 9.50
CA PHE A 39 -4.89 -6.04 8.81
C PHE A 39 -5.70 -5.84 7.53
N SER A 40 -6.61 -4.87 7.56
CA SER A 40 -7.48 -4.55 6.43
C SER A 40 -6.92 -3.39 5.60
N PHE A 41 -7.20 -3.42 4.30
CA PHE A 41 -6.84 -2.33 3.40
C PHE A 41 -7.51 -1.01 3.83
N SER A 42 -8.76 -1.06 4.29
CA SER A 42 -9.49 0.13 4.77
C SER A 42 -8.79 0.82 5.94
N ASP A 43 -8.34 0.06 6.94
CA ASP A 43 -7.65 0.63 8.10
C ASP A 43 -6.29 1.21 7.70
N ARG A 44 -5.59 0.54 6.78
CA ARG A 44 -4.29 1.00 6.27
C ARG A 44 -4.44 2.31 5.50
N ILE A 45 -5.41 2.40 4.58
CA ILE A 45 -5.67 3.61 3.80
C ILE A 45 -6.10 4.76 4.71
N GLU A 46 -6.96 4.53 5.70
CA GLU A 46 -7.35 5.58 6.65
C GLU A 46 -6.12 6.18 7.35
N LYS A 47 -5.18 5.33 7.80
CA LYS A 47 -3.92 5.79 8.40
C LYS A 47 -3.05 6.57 7.40
N LEU A 48 -2.89 6.07 6.17
CA LEU A 48 -2.09 6.74 5.13
C LEU A 48 -2.68 8.11 4.72
N LEU A 49 -4.00 8.21 4.68
CA LEU A 49 -4.71 9.46 4.39
C LEU A 49 -4.59 10.50 5.50
N GLN A 50 -4.13 10.12 6.70
CA GLN A 50 -3.80 11.04 7.78
C GLN A 50 -2.35 11.53 7.75
N ALA A 51 -1.49 10.96 6.89
CA ALA A 51 -0.10 11.38 6.77
C ALA A 51 0.03 12.85 6.30
N GLU A 52 1.04 13.55 6.81
CA GLU A 52 1.35 14.93 6.43
C GLU A 52 1.84 15.02 4.99
N LEU A 53 2.70 14.08 4.61
CA LEU A 53 3.16 13.88 3.24
C LEU A 53 2.84 12.45 2.83
N LEU A 54 2.31 12.29 1.62
CA LEU A 54 1.98 11.01 1.04
C LEU A 54 2.32 11.07 -0.46
N ALA A 55 3.11 10.11 -0.92
CA ALA A 55 3.38 9.89 -2.33
C ALA A 55 3.07 8.43 -2.66
N VAL A 56 2.31 8.22 -3.73
CA VAL A 56 1.94 6.89 -4.20
C VAL A 56 2.32 6.76 -5.66
N TYR A 57 3.08 5.73 -5.96
CA TYR A 57 3.47 5.40 -7.33
C TYR A 57 3.06 3.96 -7.64
N ALA A 58 2.66 3.72 -8.88
CA ALA A 58 2.35 2.38 -9.36
C ALA A 58 3.11 2.07 -10.64
N ALA A 59 3.60 0.84 -10.74
CA ALA A 59 4.13 0.30 -11.99
C ALA A 59 2.96 -0.24 -12.83
N LYS A 60 2.95 0.09 -14.12
CA LYS A 60 1.85 -0.23 -15.03
C LYS A 60 2.34 -0.90 -16.30
N ILE A 61 1.62 -1.93 -16.76
CA ILE A 61 1.78 -2.56 -18.07
C ILE A 61 0.46 -2.46 -18.83
N GLY A 62 0.41 -1.62 -19.87
CA GLY A 62 -0.84 -1.35 -20.58
C GLY A 62 -1.82 -0.60 -19.68
N SER A 63 -2.96 -1.20 -19.36
CA SER A 63 -3.94 -0.66 -18.40
C SER A 63 -3.80 -1.22 -16.98
N GLU A 64 -2.99 -2.25 -16.79
CA GLU A 64 -2.92 -3.04 -15.55
C GLU A 64 -1.82 -2.53 -14.61
N LEU A 65 -2.18 -2.32 -13.35
CA LEU A 65 -1.20 -2.04 -12.29
C LEU A 65 -0.58 -3.36 -11.85
N VAL A 66 0.75 -3.42 -11.79
CA VAL A 66 1.51 -4.65 -11.51
C VAL A 66 2.43 -4.52 -10.30
N GLY A 67 2.42 -3.35 -9.65
CA GLY A 67 3.21 -3.06 -8.47
C GLY A 67 2.92 -1.65 -7.98
N TYR A 68 3.21 -1.40 -6.72
CA TYR A 68 3.04 -0.09 -6.11
C TYR A 68 4.18 0.21 -5.14
N CYS A 69 4.33 1.49 -4.80
CA CYS A 69 5.15 1.97 -3.69
C CYS A 69 4.42 3.13 -3.04
N ILE A 70 4.34 3.11 -1.71
CA ILE A 70 3.78 4.19 -0.91
C ILE A 70 4.90 4.75 -0.05
N ALA A 71 5.11 6.06 -0.10
CA ALA A 71 5.96 6.75 0.86
C ALA A 71 5.09 7.72 1.67
N SER A 72 5.19 7.65 2.99
CA SER A 72 4.45 8.54 3.88
C SER A 72 5.35 9.14 4.95
N VAL A 73 5.03 10.36 5.39
CA VAL A 73 5.67 11.02 6.53
C VAL A 73 4.59 11.47 7.50
N THR A 74 4.75 11.12 8.77
CA THR A 74 3.89 11.57 9.87
C THR A 74 4.77 11.97 11.04
N ASN A 75 4.68 13.22 11.50
CA ASN A 75 5.67 13.83 12.38
C ASN A 75 7.10 13.68 11.81
N ASP A 76 8.06 13.24 12.63
CA ASP A 76 9.46 13.04 12.25
C ASP A 76 9.77 11.61 11.73
N SER A 77 8.74 10.81 11.41
CA SER A 77 8.91 9.43 10.94
C SER A 77 8.42 9.24 9.51
N GLY A 78 9.27 8.63 8.68
CA GLY A 78 8.93 8.19 7.33
C GLY A 78 8.72 6.67 7.26
N GLU A 79 7.78 6.24 6.42
CA GLU A 79 7.49 4.84 6.14
C GLU A 79 7.44 4.63 4.62
N VAL A 80 7.99 3.51 4.14
CA VAL A 80 7.88 3.06 2.75
C VAL A 80 7.31 1.64 2.74
N ASP A 81 6.20 1.48 2.02
CA ASP A 81 5.61 0.18 1.65
C ASP A 81 5.87 -0.12 0.17
#